data_AF-A0A5B6WBH6-F1
#
_entry.id   AF-A0A5B6WBH6-F1
#
_cell.length_a   1.000
_cell.length_b   1.000
_cell.length_c   1.000
_cell.angle_alpha   90.00
_cell.angle_beta   90.00
_cell.angle_gamma   90.00
#
_symmetry.space_group_name_H-M   'P 1'
#
loop_
_entity.id
_entity.type
_entity.pdbx_description
1 polymer ?
#
loop_
_entity_poly.entity_id
_entity_poly.type
_entity_poly.pdbx_seq_one_letter_code
_entity_poly.pdbx_strand_id
1 'polypeptide(L)'
;MKQLKRSMFVIFKNPMLSVLLTYFLSSRFLLPASLIIINDIFAYIIGFFFGRTPLIKLSPKKTWEGFIGASVTTIISAFVLANILGRFQWLTCPRKDLSTGWLQCDPGPLFKPEYYTLPGWISQWFTWKEISVLPVQWHALCLGLFASIIAPFGGFFASGFKRAFKIKDFGDSIPGHGGITDRMDCQMVMAVFAYIYLQSFVAREDITVEMILDQILTKFSFEEQQSLLIKLGQILQDRILH
;
A
#
# COMPACT_ATOMS: atom_id res chain seq x y z
N MET A 1 -11.94 5.86 16.42
CA MET A 1 -11.27 5.21 17.58
C MET A 1 -11.46 3.68 17.62
N LYS A 2 -12.67 3.13 17.43
CA LYS A 2 -12.91 1.67 17.41
C LYS A 2 -12.22 0.92 16.26
N GLN A 3 -12.22 1.47 15.03
CA GLN A 3 -11.49 0.86 13.91
C GLN A 3 -9.97 0.90 14.10
N LEU A 4 -9.42 2.03 14.57
CA LEU A 4 -7.98 2.15 14.87
C LEU A 4 -7.50 1.10 15.90
N LYS A 5 -8.29 0.86 16.96
CA LYS A 5 -8.00 -0.19 17.97
C LYS A 5 -8.02 -1.61 17.38
N ARG A 6 -8.93 -1.89 16.43
CA ARG A 6 -9.03 -3.20 15.76
C ARG A 6 -7.87 -3.44 14.80
N SER A 7 -7.49 -2.42 14.01
CA SER A 7 -6.31 -2.49 13.12
C SER A 7 -5.03 -2.74 13.92
N MET A 8 -4.82 -2.07 15.06
CA MET A 8 -3.69 -2.35 15.97
C MET A 8 -3.66 -3.80 16.43
N PHE A 9 -4.81 -4.39 16.77
CA PHE A 9 -4.87 -5.77 17.27
C PHE A 9 -4.52 -6.82 16.21
N VAL A 10 -4.86 -6.57 14.94
CA VAL A 10 -4.48 -7.43 13.80
C VAL A 10 -2.98 -7.32 13.47
N ILE A 11 -2.39 -6.14 13.68
CA ILE A 11 -0.95 -5.89 13.49
C ILE A 11 -0.10 -6.69 14.48
N PHE A 12 -0.50 -6.80 15.74
CA PHE A 12 0.23 -7.58 16.75
C PHE A 12 0.07 -9.10 16.62
N LYS A 13 -0.96 -9.59 15.92
CA LYS A 13 -1.21 -11.03 15.73
C LYS A 13 -0.40 -11.66 14.60
N ASN A 14 0.09 -10.86 13.66
CA ASN A 14 0.80 -11.33 12.47
C ASN A 14 2.30 -11.05 12.62
N PRO A 15 3.17 -12.08 12.75
CA PRO A 15 4.61 -11.87 12.91
C PRO A 15 5.17 -11.16 11.68
N MET A 16 6.23 -10.36 11.85
CA MET A 16 6.92 -9.63 10.78
C MET A 16 7.25 -10.50 9.54
N LEU A 17 7.47 -11.80 9.73
CA LEU A 17 7.66 -12.80 8.68
C LEU A 17 6.41 -12.97 7.78
N SER A 18 5.21 -12.95 8.35
CA SER A 18 3.95 -13.03 7.59
C SER A 18 3.69 -11.78 6.75
N VAL A 19 4.09 -10.60 7.25
CA VAL A 19 4.04 -9.35 6.48
C VAL A 19 5.01 -9.43 5.30
N LEU A 20 6.23 -9.95 5.53
CA LEU A 20 7.23 -10.13 4.47
C LEU A 20 6.79 -11.15 3.40
N LEU A 21 6.21 -12.28 3.82
CA LEU A 21 5.69 -13.29 2.89
C LEU A 21 4.48 -12.76 2.10
N THR A 22 3.58 -12.03 2.76
CA THR A 22 2.45 -11.35 2.09
C THR A 22 2.96 -10.30 1.10
N TYR A 23 4.05 -9.59 1.43
CA TYR A 23 4.68 -8.56 0.61
C TYR A 23 5.16 -9.08 -0.75
N PHE A 24 5.82 -10.25 -0.77
CA PHE A 24 6.37 -10.83 -2.00
C PHE A 24 5.32 -11.52 -2.90
N LEU A 25 4.18 -11.93 -2.35
CA LEU A 25 3.21 -12.80 -3.04
C LEU A 25 1.96 -12.05 -3.56
N SER A 26 1.69 -10.83 -3.10
CA SER A 26 0.42 -10.14 -3.37
C SER A 26 0.51 -9.02 -4.41
N SER A 27 -0.36 -9.05 -5.43
CA SER A 27 -0.43 -8.05 -6.51
C SER A 27 -0.66 -6.61 -6.02
N ARG A 28 -1.28 -6.45 -4.85
CA ARG A 28 -1.59 -5.15 -4.21
C ARG A 28 -0.35 -4.39 -3.70
N PHE A 29 0.81 -5.04 -3.64
CA PHE A 29 2.06 -4.43 -3.17
C PHE A 29 3.03 -4.05 -4.28
N LEU A 30 2.71 -4.40 -5.54
CA LEU A 30 3.48 -4.00 -6.72
C LEU A 30 3.63 -2.48 -6.82
N LEU A 31 2.54 -1.75 -6.58
CA LEU A 31 2.53 -0.29 -6.60
C LEU A 31 3.46 0.30 -5.51
N PRO A 32 3.29 0.03 -4.20
CA PRO A 32 4.23 0.46 -3.17
C PRO A 32 5.72 0.18 -3.48
N ALA A 33 6.03 -1.03 -3.92
CA ALA A 33 7.42 -1.43 -4.21
C ALA A 33 8.00 -0.63 -5.38
N SER A 34 7.22 -0.46 -6.46
CA SER A 34 7.63 0.31 -7.63
C SER A 34 7.86 1.79 -7.31
N LEU A 35 7.10 2.38 -6.38
CA LEU A 35 7.28 3.78 -5.97
C LEU A 35 8.60 4.01 -5.26
N ILE A 36 9.05 3.06 -4.44
CA ILE A 36 10.38 3.14 -3.82
C ILE A 36 11.48 3.05 -4.87
N ILE A 37 11.34 2.12 -5.83
CA ILE A 37 12.33 1.96 -6.92
C ILE A 37 12.41 3.25 -7.74
N ILE A 38 11.26 3.82 -8.13
CA ILE A 38 11.18 5.08 -8.85
C ILE A 38 11.84 6.20 -8.03
N ASN A 39 11.51 6.31 -6.73
CA ASN A 39 12.08 7.33 -5.86
C ASN A 39 13.61 7.24 -5.80
N ASP A 40 14.17 6.04 -5.62
CA ASP A 40 15.63 5.86 -5.55
C ASP A 40 16.33 6.17 -6.89
N ILE A 41 15.73 5.76 -8.02
CA ILE A 41 16.25 6.06 -9.36
C ILE A 41 16.25 7.58 -9.61
N PHE A 42 15.14 8.26 -9.34
CA PHE A 42 15.04 9.71 -9.58
C PHE A 42 15.86 10.52 -8.57
N ALA A 43 16.02 10.04 -7.33
CA ALA A 43 16.93 10.65 -6.37
C ALA A 43 18.38 10.59 -6.86
N TYR A 44 18.78 9.47 -7.46
CA TYR A 44 20.09 9.33 -8.09
C TYR A 44 20.24 10.22 -9.32
N ILE A 45 19.30 10.18 -10.27
CA ILE A 45 19.37 10.95 -11.52
C ILE A 45 19.43 12.45 -11.22
N ILE A 46 18.49 12.96 -10.42
CA ILE A 46 18.42 14.40 -10.12
C ILE A 46 19.58 14.80 -9.22
N GLY A 47 19.95 13.95 -8.26
CA GLY A 47 21.13 14.17 -7.41
C GLY A 47 22.44 14.20 -8.21
N PHE A 48 22.56 13.43 -9.29
CA PHE A 48 23.72 13.43 -10.17
C PHE A 48 23.84 14.72 -10.99
N PHE A 49 22.74 15.20 -11.57
CA PHE A 49 22.76 16.41 -12.41
C PHE A 49 22.75 17.72 -11.63
N PHE A 50 22.01 17.78 -10.51
CA PHE A 50 21.74 19.03 -9.78
C PHE A 50 22.21 18.99 -8.32
N GLY A 51 22.78 17.89 -7.84
CA GLY A 51 23.17 17.73 -6.45
C GLY A 51 24.34 18.62 -6.06
N ARG A 52 24.10 19.55 -5.14
CA ARG A 52 25.12 20.45 -4.60
C ARG A 52 25.21 20.34 -3.08
N THR A 53 24.07 20.16 -2.41
CA THR A 53 24.01 20.19 -0.94
C THR A 53 23.80 18.78 -0.37
N PRO A 54 24.75 18.25 0.43
CA PRO A 54 24.60 16.92 1.02
C PRO A 54 23.49 16.92 2.08
N LEU A 55 22.65 15.89 2.05
CA LEU A 55 21.49 15.73 2.94
C LEU A 55 21.91 15.33 4.36
N ILE A 56 22.87 14.42 4.49
CA ILE A 56 23.39 13.94 5.78
C ILE A 56 24.91 13.79 5.68
N LYS A 57 25.66 14.30 6.67
CA LYS A 57 27.13 14.20 6.74
C LYS A 57 27.62 12.74 6.64
N LEU A 58 26.83 11.82 7.19
CA LEU A 58 27.09 10.39 7.17
C LEU A 58 27.03 9.78 5.76
N SER A 59 26.32 10.41 4.82
CA SER A 59 26.11 9.92 3.45
C SER A 59 26.30 11.04 2.42
N PRO A 60 27.55 11.41 2.11
CA PRO A 60 27.86 12.61 1.30
C PRO A 60 27.35 12.53 -0.15
N LYS A 61 27.04 11.32 -0.66
CA LYS A 61 26.49 11.12 -2.02
C LYS A 61 25.00 11.42 -2.16
N LYS A 62 24.27 11.57 -1.05
CA LYS A 62 22.82 11.85 -1.08
C LYS A 62 22.60 13.35 -0.86
N THR A 63 21.86 13.99 -1.76
CA THR A 63 21.70 15.45 -1.79
C THR A 63 20.27 15.89 -1.54
N TRP A 64 20.07 17.12 -1.06
CA TRP A 64 18.74 17.70 -0.86
C TRP A 64 18.01 17.90 -2.19
N GLU A 65 18.71 18.32 -3.24
CA GLU A 65 18.11 18.53 -4.56
C GLU A 65 17.59 17.21 -5.15
N GLY A 66 18.37 16.14 -5.00
CA GLY A 66 17.94 14.79 -5.40
C GLY A 66 16.72 14.33 -4.61
N PHE A 67 16.68 14.56 -3.30
CA PHE A 67 15.55 14.18 -2.45
C PHE A 67 14.25 14.90 -2.82
N ILE A 68 14.30 16.22 -3.02
CA ILE A 68 13.13 17.03 -3.39
C ILE A 68 12.63 16.64 -4.79
N GLY A 69 13.55 16.52 -5.76
CA GLY A 69 13.19 16.14 -7.13
C GLY A 69 12.59 14.73 -7.22
N ALA A 70 13.14 13.78 -6.46
CA ALA A 70 12.60 12.44 -6.34
C ALA A 70 11.18 12.46 -5.73
N SER A 71 10.96 13.32 -4.74
CA SER A 71 9.65 13.43 -4.07
C SER A 71 8.57 13.89 -5.05
N VAL A 72 8.82 14.96 -5.81
CA VAL A 72 7.89 15.45 -6.83
C VAL A 72 7.62 14.37 -7.89
N THR A 73 8.68 13.73 -8.38
CA THR A 73 8.57 12.71 -9.44
C THR A 73 7.82 11.47 -8.95
N THR A 74 8.03 11.05 -7.71
CA THR A 74 7.36 9.89 -7.11
C THR A 74 5.87 10.14 -6.92
N ILE A 75 5.46 11.35 -6.52
CA ILE A 75 4.05 11.71 -6.38
C ILE A 75 3.34 11.66 -7.73
N ILE A 76 3.95 12.26 -8.77
CA ILE A 76 3.41 12.22 -10.14
C ILE A 76 3.32 10.76 -10.62
N SER A 77 4.39 10.00 -10.43
CA SER A 77 4.44 8.59 -10.81
C SER A 77 3.42 7.74 -10.07
N ALA A 78 3.12 8.04 -8.80
CA ALA A 78 2.08 7.34 -8.05
C ALA A 78 0.70 7.53 -8.68
N PHE A 79 0.36 8.74 -9.08
CA PHE A 79 -0.91 9.03 -9.75
C PHE A 79 -1.02 8.31 -11.10
N VAL A 80 0.04 8.37 -11.91
CA VAL A 80 0.07 7.77 -13.26
C VAL A 80 0.09 6.24 -13.19
N LEU A 81 0.96 5.67 -12.36
CA LEU A 81 1.13 4.22 -12.27
C LEU A 81 -0.12 3.56 -11.69
N ALA A 82 -0.81 4.18 -10.75
CA ALA A 82 -2.10 3.68 -10.26
C ALA A 82 -3.17 3.65 -11.36
N ASN A 83 -3.18 4.63 -12.28
CA ASN A 83 -4.07 4.60 -13.44
C ASN A 83 -3.72 3.44 -14.39
N ILE A 84 -2.43 3.22 -14.66
CA ILE A 84 -1.97 2.15 -15.55
C ILE A 84 -2.26 0.77 -14.95
N LEU A 85 -1.87 0.54 -13.70
CA LEU A 85 -2.08 -0.75 -13.03
C LEU A 85 -3.58 -1.04 -12.83
N GLY A 86 -4.40 -0.01 -12.60
CA GLY A 86 -5.86 -0.13 -12.47
C GLY A 86 -6.58 -0.58 -13.75
N ARG A 87 -5.92 -0.56 -14.92
CA ARG A 87 -6.50 -1.07 -16.18
C ARG A 87 -6.32 -2.57 -16.37
N PHE A 88 -5.39 -3.19 -15.63
CA PHE A 88 -5.10 -4.61 -15.77
C PHE A 88 -5.98 -5.43 -14.82
N GLN A 89 -6.92 -6.20 -15.39
CA GLN A 89 -7.85 -7.04 -14.61
C GLN A 89 -7.13 -8.03 -13.69
N TRP A 90 -5.96 -8.52 -14.08
CA TRP A 90 -5.13 -9.41 -13.26
C TRP A 90 -4.66 -8.78 -11.93
N LEU A 91 -4.51 -7.45 -11.89
CA LEU A 91 -4.10 -6.70 -10.69
C LEU A 91 -5.30 -6.21 -9.86
N THR A 92 -6.44 -5.95 -10.51
CA THR A 92 -7.63 -5.42 -9.85
C THR A 92 -8.57 -6.50 -9.31
N CYS A 93 -8.56 -7.70 -9.91
CA CYS A 93 -9.41 -8.80 -9.50
C CYS A 93 -8.89 -9.48 -8.22
N PRO A 94 -9.75 -9.72 -7.22
CA PRO A 94 -9.36 -10.49 -6.04
C PRO A 94 -9.06 -11.93 -6.45
N ARG A 95 -7.87 -12.44 -6.10
CA ARG A 95 -7.54 -13.86 -6.30
C ARG A 95 -8.33 -14.70 -5.30
N LYS A 96 -9.21 -15.57 -5.80
CA LYS A 96 -9.99 -16.51 -4.97
C LYS A 96 -9.36 -17.90 -4.95
N ASP A 97 -8.85 -18.43 -6.07
CA ASP A 97 -8.03 -19.65 -6.09
C ASP A 97 -6.89 -19.60 -7.14
N LEU A 98 -6.12 -20.69 -7.29
CA LEU A 98 -4.99 -20.79 -8.24
C LEU A 98 -5.42 -21.00 -9.72
N SER A 99 -6.71 -21.22 -9.98
CA SER A 99 -7.25 -21.35 -11.35
C SER A 99 -7.13 -20.03 -12.13
N THR A 100 -7.35 -20.01 -13.44
CA THR A 100 -7.32 -18.78 -14.26
C THR A 100 -8.71 -18.18 -14.50
N GLY A 101 -9.77 -18.81 -13.98
CA GLY A 101 -11.17 -18.42 -14.20
C GLY A 101 -11.58 -17.05 -13.65
N TRP A 102 -10.81 -16.43 -12.75
CA TRP A 102 -11.11 -15.11 -12.16
C TRP A 102 -10.70 -13.92 -13.04
N LEU A 103 -10.09 -14.15 -14.21
CA LEU A 103 -9.58 -13.06 -15.05
C LEU A 103 -10.70 -12.14 -15.57
N GLN A 104 -11.94 -12.64 -15.64
CA GLN A 104 -13.14 -11.83 -15.88
C GLN A 104 -13.93 -11.67 -14.59
N CYS A 105 -13.53 -10.70 -13.77
CA CYS A 105 -14.27 -10.29 -12.59
C CYS A 105 -14.77 -8.84 -12.74
N ASP A 106 -15.81 -8.47 -11.99
CA ASP A 106 -16.15 -7.05 -11.79
C ASP A 106 -15.09 -6.43 -10.86
N PRO A 107 -14.27 -5.47 -11.34
CA PRO A 107 -13.29 -4.81 -10.50
C PRO A 107 -14.02 -4.06 -9.38
N GLY A 108 -13.51 -4.14 -8.15
CA GLY A 108 -14.12 -3.47 -7.01
C GLY A 108 -14.28 -1.96 -7.22
N PRO A 109 -15.11 -1.28 -6.41
CA PRO A 109 -15.46 0.14 -6.60
C PRO A 109 -14.24 1.08 -6.65
N LEU A 110 -13.12 0.68 -6.03
CA LEU A 110 -11.86 1.43 -6.05
C LEU A 110 -11.25 1.63 -7.45
N PHE A 111 -11.61 0.75 -8.38
CA PHE A 111 -11.07 0.71 -9.73
C PHE A 111 -12.09 1.15 -10.80
N LYS A 112 -13.29 1.58 -10.38
CA LYS A 112 -14.29 2.16 -11.27
C LYS A 112 -13.99 3.67 -11.42
N PRO A 113 -13.91 4.20 -12.65
CA PRO A 113 -13.58 5.60 -12.87
C PRO A 113 -14.71 6.51 -12.39
N GLU A 114 -14.36 7.55 -11.64
CA GLU A 114 -15.25 8.66 -11.31
C GLU A 114 -14.92 9.85 -12.21
N TYR A 115 -15.95 10.52 -12.71
CA TYR A 115 -15.81 11.65 -13.63
C TYR A 115 -15.95 12.97 -12.85
N TYR A 116 -14.92 13.81 -12.92
CA TYR A 116 -14.91 15.13 -12.31
C TYR A 116 -14.97 16.22 -13.38
N THR A 117 -15.90 17.17 -13.23
CA THR A 117 -16.01 18.35 -14.11
C THR A 117 -14.95 19.37 -13.74
N LEU A 118 -14.17 19.84 -14.71
CA LEU A 118 -13.13 20.83 -14.47
C LEU A 118 -13.73 22.20 -14.10
N PRO A 119 -13.19 22.89 -13.08
CA PRO A 119 -13.61 24.25 -12.76
C PRO A 119 -13.27 25.21 -13.91
N GLY A 120 -14.11 26.23 -14.11
CA GLY A 120 -14.14 27.03 -15.35
C GLY A 120 -12.85 27.78 -15.74
N TRP A 121 -11.92 27.95 -14.80
CA TRP A 121 -10.60 28.54 -15.05
C TRP A 121 -9.64 27.56 -15.75
N ILE A 122 -9.86 26.24 -15.62
CA ILE A 122 -9.03 25.20 -16.24
C ILE A 122 -9.57 24.78 -17.61
N SER A 123 -10.90 24.82 -17.80
CA SER A 123 -11.56 24.47 -19.06
C SER A 123 -11.26 25.43 -20.21
N GLN A 124 -10.71 26.62 -19.92
CA GLN A 124 -10.23 27.56 -20.92
C GLN A 124 -8.85 27.18 -21.50
N TRP A 125 -8.06 26.39 -20.75
CA TRP A 125 -6.71 25.97 -21.18
C TRP A 125 -6.67 24.58 -21.81
N PHE A 126 -7.68 23.74 -21.59
CA PHE A 126 -7.71 22.37 -22.09
C PHE A 126 -9.03 22.05 -22.81
N THR A 127 -8.94 21.29 -23.91
CA THR A 127 -10.09 20.84 -24.72
C THR A 127 -10.96 19.81 -24.03
N TRP A 128 -10.48 19.16 -22.97
CA TRP A 128 -11.21 18.11 -22.26
C TRP A 128 -11.96 18.73 -21.08
N LYS A 129 -13.28 18.51 -21.00
CA LYS A 129 -14.14 19.09 -19.94
C LYS A 129 -14.26 18.20 -18.70
N GLU A 130 -13.92 16.92 -18.85
CA GLU A 130 -14.05 15.89 -17.82
C GLU A 130 -12.74 15.13 -17.68
N ILE A 131 -12.40 14.78 -16.43
CA ILE A 131 -11.26 13.92 -16.11
C ILE A 131 -11.78 12.67 -15.42
N SER A 132 -11.40 11.51 -15.94
CA SER A 132 -11.63 10.22 -15.29
C SER A 132 -10.54 9.98 -14.25
N VAL A 133 -10.90 9.95 -12.98
CA VAL A 133 -9.99 9.63 -11.87
C VAL A 133 -10.49 8.36 -11.19
N LEU A 134 -9.60 7.39 -11.01
CA LEU A 134 -9.92 6.18 -10.24
C LEU A 134 -9.70 6.48 -8.75
N PRO A 135 -10.61 6.06 -7.85
CA PRO A 135 -10.43 6.23 -6.41
C PRO A 135 -9.10 5.68 -5.87
N VAL A 136 -8.55 4.61 -6.49
CA VAL A 136 -7.23 4.06 -6.13
C VAL A 136 -6.09 5.07 -6.27
N GLN A 137 -6.21 6.07 -7.15
CA GLN A 137 -5.16 7.08 -7.37
C GLN A 137 -4.96 7.96 -6.13
N TRP A 138 -6.00 8.23 -5.36
CA TRP A 138 -5.89 8.96 -4.10
C TRP A 138 -5.09 8.18 -3.05
N HIS A 139 -5.31 6.87 -2.97
CA HIS A 139 -4.51 6.00 -2.10
C HIS A 139 -3.06 5.90 -2.58
N ALA A 140 -2.84 5.88 -3.89
CA ALA A 140 -1.51 5.89 -4.47
C ALA A 140 -0.74 7.16 -4.10
N LEU A 141 -1.38 8.34 -4.10
CA LEU A 141 -0.75 9.59 -3.67
C LEU A 141 -0.29 9.52 -2.20
N CYS A 142 -1.11 8.98 -1.29
CA CYS A 142 -0.69 8.79 0.11
C CYS A 142 0.50 7.83 0.22
N LEU A 143 0.48 6.73 -0.55
CA LEU A 143 1.60 5.79 -0.59
C LEU A 143 2.86 6.44 -1.19
N GLY A 144 2.73 7.25 -2.24
CA GLY A 144 3.83 7.97 -2.88
C GLY A 144 4.46 9.05 -1.99
N LEU A 145 3.64 9.78 -1.21
CA LEU A 145 4.11 10.72 -0.20
C LEU A 145 4.92 10.00 0.89
N PHE A 146 4.42 8.87 1.38
CA PHE A 146 5.17 8.08 2.36
C PHE A 146 6.47 7.51 1.77
N ALA A 147 6.39 6.96 0.56
CA ALA A 147 7.52 6.36 -0.15
C ALA A 147 8.65 7.35 -0.44
N SER A 148 8.32 8.62 -0.69
CA SER A 148 9.33 9.66 -0.96
C SER A 148 9.85 10.34 0.30
N ILE A 149 9.01 10.57 1.29
CA ILE A 149 9.41 11.34 2.48
C ILE A 149 9.97 10.43 3.56
N ILE A 150 9.23 9.39 3.95
CA ILE A 150 9.51 8.61 5.17
C ILE A 150 10.35 7.37 4.86
N ALA A 151 10.00 6.62 3.81
CA ALA A 151 10.67 5.35 3.50
C ALA A 151 12.19 5.46 3.26
N PRO A 152 12.75 6.54 2.66
CA PRO A 152 14.20 6.67 2.49
C PRO A 152 14.98 6.74 3.81
N PHE A 153 14.31 7.11 4.91
CA PHE A 153 14.90 7.08 6.26
C PHE A 153 15.21 5.67 6.76
N GLY A 154 14.51 4.63 6.29
CA GLY A 154 14.90 3.24 6.54
C GLY A 154 16.31 2.95 6.04
N GLY A 155 16.60 3.34 4.80
CA GLY A 155 17.94 3.19 4.22
C GLY A 155 19.00 4.08 4.90
N PHE A 156 18.63 5.28 5.38
CA PHE A 156 19.54 6.12 6.17
C PHE A 156 19.89 5.47 7.51
N PHE A 157 18.91 4.90 8.20
CA PHE A 157 19.10 4.23 9.48
C PHE A 157 20.01 3.00 9.34
N ALA A 158 19.74 2.14 8.35
CA ALA A 158 20.59 0.97 8.09
C ALA A 158 22.02 1.37 7.71
N SER A 159 22.16 2.39 6.84
CA SER A 159 23.48 2.94 6.51
C SER A 159 24.21 3.51 7.73
N GLY A 160 23.48 4.09 8.69
CA GLY A 160 24.06 4.59 9.94
C GLY A 160 24.48 3.48 10.89
N PHE A 161 23.66 2.45 11.02
CA PHE A 161 23.97 1.26 11.81
C PHE A 161 25.25 0.59 11.31
N LYS A 162 25.39 0.37 9.99
CA LYS A 162 26.60 -0.19 9.38
C LYS A 162 27.87 0.57 9.77
N ARG A 163 27.80 1.90 9.74
CA ARG A 163 28.94 2.78 10.07
C ARG A 163 29.30 2.73 11.56
N ALA A 164 28.33 2.54 12.45
CA ALA A 164 28.58 2.36 13.88
C ALA A 164 29.36 1.08 14.19
N PHE A 165 29.14 0.01 13.43
CA PHE A 165 29.85 -1.28 13.59
C PHE A 165 31.12 -1.41 12.74
N LYS A 166 31.52 -0.37 11.99
CA LYS A 166 32.62 -0.41 11.01
C LYS A 166 32.48 -1.52 9.95
N ILE A 167 31.25 -1.97 9.70
CA ILE A 167 30.92 -2.95 8.66
C ILE A 167 30.48 -2.14 7.43
N LYS A 168 31.09 -2.39 6.27
CA LYS A 168 30.79 -1.65 5.03
C LYS A 168 29.48 -2.12 4.40
N ASP A 169 29.32 -3.44 4.28
CA ASP A 169 28.19 -4.13 3.67
C ASP A 169 27.84 -5.37 4.51
N PHE A 170 26.55 -5.67 4.70
CA PHE A 170 26.10 -6.85 5.47
C PHE A 170 26.44 -8.20 4.79
N GLY A 171 26.93 -8.17 3.54
CA GLY A 171 27.43 -9.33 2.80
C GLY A 171 27.70 -9.00 1.32
N ASP A 172 28.53 -9.82 0.68
CA ASP A 172 28.85 -9.75 -0.76
C ASP A 172 27.88 -10.63 -1.58
N SER A 173 26.56 -10.41 -1.44
CA SER A 173 25.58 -11.30 -2.10
C SER A 173 25.67 -11.27 -3.63
N ILE A 174 26.15 -10.18 -4.24
CA ILE A 174 26.38 -10.06 -5.70
C ILE A 174 27.61 -9.16 -5.95
N PRO A 175 28.66 -9.63 -6.66
CA PRO A 175 29.85 -8.84 -6.94
C PRO A 175 29.51 -7.58 -7.75
N GLY A 176 29.86 -6.41 -7.23
CA GLY A 176 29.66 -5.11 -7.88
C GLY A 176 28.28 -4.45 -7.69
N HIS A 177 27.35 -5.05 -6.95
CA HIS A 177 25.98 -4.53 -6.79
C HIS A 177 25.57 -4.13 -5.36
N GLY A 178 26.49 -4.24 -4.38
CA GLY A 178 26.21 -4.01 -2.96
C GLY A 178 25.36 -5.13 -2.33
N GLY A 179 25.12 -5.06 -1.02
CA GLY A 179 24.32 -6.05 -0.32
C GLY A 179 22.84 -5.98 -0.70
N ILE A 180 22.18 -7.13 -0.93
CA ILE A 180 20.72 -7.21 -1.13
C ILE A 180 19.99 -6.58 0.06
N THR A 181 20.54 -6.76 1.27
CA THR A 181 20.01 -6.18 2.51
C THR A 181 19.87 -4.66 2.43
N ASP A 182 20.85 -3.96 1.84
CA ASP A 182 20.81 -2.49 1.72
C ASP A 182 19.69 -1.98 0.80
N ARG A 183 19.22 -2.83 -0.12
CA ARG A 183 18.10 -2.55 -1.03
C ARG A 183 16.74 -2.86 -0.41
N MET A 184 16.73 -3.67 0.65
CA MET A 184 15.52 -4.13 1.32
C MET A 184 15.12 -3.26 2.52
N ASP A 185 16.00 -2.38 3.00
CA ASP A 185 15.72 -1.56 4.19
C ASP A 185 14.57 -0.57 3.98
N CYS A 186 14.56 0.16 2.85
CA CYS A 186 13.45 1.06 2.49
C CYS A 186 12.18 0.28 2.12
N GLN A 187 12.34 -0.87 1.46
CA GLN A 187 11.25 -1.77 1.07
C GLN A 187 10.54 -2.34 2.30
N MET A 188 11.28 -2.68 3.37
CA MET A 188 10.69 -3.19 4.60
C MET A 188 9.84 -2.13 5.32
N VAL A 189 10.34 -0.90 5.44
CA VAL A 189 9.56 0.21 6.02
C VAL A 189 8.31 0.49 5.19
N MET A 190 8.44 0.48 3.86
CA MET A 190 7.31 0.64 2.95
C MET A 190 6.31 -0.51 3.06
N ALA A 191 6.78 -1.76 3.21
CA ALA A 191 5.94 -2.94 3.35
C ALA A 191 5.03 -2.85 4.57
N VAL A 192 5.60 -2.51 5.73
CA VAL A 192 4.83 -2.36 6.98
C VAL A 192 3.80 -1.26 6.83
N PHE A 193 4.18 -0.10 6.30
CA PHE A 193 3.25 1.00 6.09
C PHE A 193 2.14 0.65 5.10
N ALA A 194 2.48 0.11 3.93
CA ALA A 194 1.52 -0.28 2.91
C ALA A 194 0.53 -1.32 3.43
N TYR A 195 1.00 -2.31 4.22
CA TYR A 195 0.12 -3.30 4.83
C TYR A 195 -0.89 -2.65 5.78
N ILE A 196 -0.41 -1.82 6.71
CA ILE A 196 -1.27 -1.12 7.67
C ILE A 196 -2.26 -0.21 6.93
N TYR A 197 -1.77 0.56 5.96
CA TYR A 197 -2.57 1.50 5.20
C TYR A 197 -3.66 0.79 4.39
N LEU A 198 -3.31 -0.29 3.67
CA LEU A 198 -4.27 -1.07 2.90
C LEU A 198 -5.31 -1.73 3.81
N GLN A 199 -4.93 -2.26 4.97
CA GLN A 199 -5.87 -2.87 5.90
C GLN A 199 -6.78 -1.83 6.59
N SER A 200 -6.27 -0.64 6.89
CA SER A 200 -7.03 0.39 7.60
C SER A 200 -7.93 1.21 6.68
N PHE A 201 -7.54 1.45 5.43
CA PHE A 201 -8.23 2.41 4.56
C PHE A 201 -8.79 1.81 3.26
N VAL A 202 -8.29 0.65 2.82
CA VAL A 202 -8.66 0.09 1.50
C VAL A 202 -9.40 -1.24 1.62
N ALA A 203 -9.03 -2.09 2.57
CA ALA A 203 -9.72 -3.34 2.83
C ALA A 203 -11.11 -3.03 3.40
N ARG A 204 -12.14 -3.33 2.61
CA ARG A 204 -13.49 -3.48 3.13
C ARG A 204 -13.63 -4.93 3.58
N GLU A 205 -13.86 -5.14 4.87
CA GLU A 205 -14.33 -6.43 5.36
C GLU A 205 -15.79 -6.55 4.92
N ASP A 206 -16.02 -7.09 3.72
CA ASP A 206 -17.36 -7.51 3.32
C ASP A 206 -17.69 -8.75 4.14
N ILE A 207 -18.35 -8.55 5.27
CA ILE A 207 -18.80 -9.63 6.14
C ILE A 207 -19.91 -10.38 5.38
N THR A 208 -19.58 -11.55 4.81
CA THR A 208 -20.59 -12.41 4.19
C THR A 208 -21.37 -13.16 5.27
N VAL A 209 -22.61 -13.53 4.95
CA VAL A 209 -23.45 -14.35 5.86
C VAL A 209 -22.75 -15.67 6.18
N GLU A 210 -22.03 -16.24 5.21
CA GLU A 210 -21.26 -17.48 5.38
C GLU A 210 -20.13 -17.31 6.40
N MET A 211 -19.41 -16.20 6.38
CA MET A 211 -18.34 -15.91 7.36
C MET A 211 -18.92 -15.75 8.78
N ILE A 212 -20.08 -15.12 8.91
CA ILE A 212 -20.78 -15.00 10.20
C ILE A 212 -21.21 -16.39 10.67
N LEU A 213 -21.77 -17.19 9.78
CA LEU A 213 -22.26 -18.53 10.09
C LEU A 213 -21.12 -19.44 10.53
N ASP A 214 -20.00 -19.47 9.79
CA ASP A 214 -18.81 -20.24 10.16
C ASP A 214 -18.25 -19.78 11.52
N GLN A 215 -18.21 -18.48 11.77
CA GLN A 215 -17.76 -17.95 13.05
C GLN A 215 -18.69 -18.34 14.21
N ILE A 216 -20.00 -18.39 13.99
CA ILE A 216 -20.98 -18.85 14.99
C ILE A 216 -20.78 -20.36 15.23
N LEU A 217 -20.70 -21.17 14.17
CA LEU A 217 -20.58 -22.62 14.27
C LEU A 217 -19.26 -23.07 14.92
N THR A 218 -18.17 -22.35 14.68
CA THR A 218 -16.85 -22.71 15.20
C THR A 218 -16.57 -22.17 16.60
N LYS A 219 -17.16 -21.04 16.99
CA LYS A 219 -16.83 -20.39 18.27
C LYS A 219 -17.89 -20.52 19.35
N PHE A 220 -19.15 -20.75 18.99
CA PHE A 220 -20.25 -20.77 19.96
C PHE A 220 -20.62 -22.20 20.31
N SER A 221 -20.95 -22.43 21.57
CA SER A 221 -21.56 -23.69 22.02
C SER A 221 -22.98 -23.85 21.47
N PHE A 222 -23.50 -25.08 21.46
CA PHE A 222 -24.85 -25.36 20.95
C PHE A 222 -25.95 -24.54 21.67
N GLU A 223 -25.81 -24.31 22.97
CA GLU A 223 -26.75 -23.49 23.75
C GLU A 223 -26.70 -22.01 23.33
N GLU A 224 -25.51 -21.47 23.10
CA GLU A 224 -25.32 -20.10 22.62
C GLU A 224 -25.87 -19.92 21.20
N GLN A 225 -25.73 -20.92 20.34
CA GLN A 225 -26.31 -20.93 18.99
C GLN A 225 -27.84 -20.89 19.03
N GLN A 226 -28.47 -21.71 19.88
CA GLN A 226 -29.92 -21.69 20.07
C GLN A 226 -30.43 -20.35 20.62
N SER A 227 -29.75 -19.80 21.62
CA SER A 227 -30.09 -18.48 22.20
C SER A 227 -29.99 -17.36 21.17
N LEU A 228 -28.96 -17.39 20.32
CA LEU A 228 -28.77 -16.44 19.23
C LEU A 228 -29.89 -16.53 18.19
N LEU A 229 -30.30 -17.75 17.80
CA LEU A 229 -31.40 -17.96 16.86
C LEU A 229 -32.72 -17.38 17.38
N ILE A 230 -33.05 -17.64 18.65
CA ILE A 230 -34.27 -17.14 19.29
C ILE A 230 -34.29 -15.60 19.30
N LYS A 231 -33.19 -14.97 19.72
CA LYS A 231 -33.08 -13.50 19.75
C LYS A 231 -33.14 -12.88 18.36
N LEU A 232 -32.49 -13.50 17.37
CA LEU A 232 -32.53 -13.01 15.99
C LEU A 232 -33.95 -13.07 15.42
N GLY A 233 -34.68 -14.16 15.69
CA GLY A 233 -36.09 -14.31 15.31
C GLY A 233 -36.98 -13.21 15.91
N GLN A 234 -36.84 -12.91 17.20
CA GLN A 234 -37.58 -11.83 17.86
C GLN A 234 -37.32 -10.46 17.21
N ILE A 235 -36.05 -10.13 16.95
CA ILE A 235 -35.67 -8.84 16.32
C ILE A 235 -36.24 -8.71 14.91
N LEU A 236 -36.26 -9.80 14.13
CA LEU A 236 -36.82 -9.78 12.78
C LEU A 236 -38.34 -9.62 12.81
N GLN A 237 -39.01 -10.28 13.76
CA GLN A 237 -40.46 -10.19 13.92
C GLN A 237 -40.90 -8.78 14.31
N ASP A 238 -40.15 -8.12 15.21
CA ASP A 238 -40.39 -6.70 15.57
C ASP A 238 -40.19 -5.75 14.39
N ARG A 239 -39.24 -6.02 13.49
CA ARG A 239 -39.01 -5.22 12.27
C ARG A 239 -40.05 -5.42 11.17
N ILE A 240 -40.80 -6.52 11.19
CA ILE A 240 -41.86 -6.78 10.21
C ILE A 240 -43.17 -6.11 10.64
N LEU A 241 -43.36 -5.93 11.95
CA LEU A 241 -44.53 -5.30 12.55
C LEU A 241 -44.49 -3.75 12.54
N HIS A 242 -43.33 -3.16 12.22
CA HIS A 242 -43.08 -1.70 12.12
C HIS A 242 -42.61 -1.32 10.72
#